data_AF-A0A4V1TID7-F1
#
_entry.id   AF-A0A4V1TID7-F1
#
_cell.length_a   1.000
_cell.length_b   1.000
_cell.length_c   1.000
_cell.angle_alpha   90.00
_cell.angle_beta   90.00
_cell.angle_gamma   90.00
#
_symmetry.space_group_name_H-M   'P 1'
#
loop_
_entity.id
_entity.type
_entity.pdbx_description
1 polymer ?
#
loop_
_entity_poly.entity_id
_entity_poly.type
_entity_poly.pdbx_seq_one_letter_code
_entity_poly.pdbx_strand_id
1 'polypeptide(L)'
;MRRFTSSLALSTLLATLALAACANTEGLSDADLGAGGAPGAGAGGEGGEPGEGEGGENGEGGQPGDGGEGGEAGYPAECTAENSRRGGDPDNCGVCGHTCLGGTCVKGACQPIKIRSDFPKSTQVVVDESLIYYVHPTSRYIARGPKDTLEVDEKLVDDETLKQDLAIPNDVILWRSSPQVVKQLPKGAEAEVEPTTALEIDFFGPEISIDPTGLYFTTQSGAFVAAPGGSA
;
A
#
# COMPACT_ATOMS: atom_id res chain seq x y z
N MET A 1 -52.05 -23.18 26.27
CA MET A 1 -52.40 -21.88 26.89
C MET A 1 -51.27 -21.48 27.85
N ARG A 2 -50.33 -20.64 27.40
CA ARG A 2 -49.32 -20.01 28.25
C ARG A 2 -49.37 -18.52 27.96
N ARG A 3 -49.65 -17.73 29.00
CA ARG A 3 -49.76 -16.28 28.96
C ARG A 3 -48.34 -15.70 28.99
N PHE A 4 -47.93 -14.97 27.95
CA PHE A 4 -46.79 -14.07 28.02
C PHE A 4 -47.35 -12.68 28.36
N THR A 5 -47.06 -12.23 29.57
CA THR A 5 -47.40 -10.91 30.10
C THR A 5 -46.38 -9.88 29.60
N SER A 6 -46.89 -8.85 28.93
CA SER A 6 -46.21 -7.60 28.61
C SER A 6 -45.54 -6.99 29.85
N SER A 7 -44.29 -6.56 29.70
CA SER A 7 -43.69 -5.53 30.55
C SER A 7 -43.37 -4.33 29.67
N LEU A 8 -44.21 -3.30 29.82
CA LEU A 8 -44.15 -1.99 29.21
C LEU A 8 -43.95 -1.02 30.38
N ALA A 9 -42.70 -0.62 30.62
CA ALA A 9 -42.23 0.48 31.48
C ALA A 9 -40.70 0.28 31.54
N LEU A 10 -39.84 1.23 31.20
CA LEU A 10 -39.78 2.53 31.81
C LEU A 10 -38.98 3.44 30.87
N SER A 11 -39.71 4.33 30.19
CA SER A 11 -39.13 5.48 29.50
C SER A 11 -38.65 6.49 30.56
N THR A 12 -37.70 7.33 30.18
CA THR A 12 -37.16 8.50 30.91
C THR A 12 -36.15 8.23 32.03
N LEU A 13 -34.86 8.20 31.67
CA LEU A 13 -33.81 8.74 32.55
C LEU A 13 -32.64 9.35 31.75
N LEU A 14 -32.55 10.68 31.85
CA LEU A 14 -31.37 11.54 31.72
C LEU A 14 -30.65 11.64 30.36
N ALA A 15 -31.22 12.49 29.49
CA ALA A 15 -30.44 13.41 28.69
C ALA A 15 -29.81 14.48 29.62
N THR A 16 -28.52 14.38 29.88
CA THR A 16 -27.64 15.48 30.36
C THR A 16 -26.21 14.93 30.49
N LEU A 17 -25.45 14.90 29.39
CA LEU A 17 -24.00 15.04 29.48
C LEU A 17 -23.57 16.11 28.50
N ALA A 18 -23.15 17.22 29.11
CA ALA A 18 -22.91 18.50 28.50
C ALA A 18 -21.59 18.52 27.71
N LEU A 19 -21.62 19.32 26.65
CA LEU A 19 -20.48 19.96 25.99
C LEU A 19 -19.36 20.31 26.99
N ALA A 20 -18.21 19.64 26.87
CA ALA A 20 -16.94 20.12 27.42
C ALA A 20 -15.75 19.45 26.73
N ALA A 21 -15.45 19.84 25.48
CA ALA A 21 -14.13 19.63 24.86
C ALA A 21 -13.92 20.53 23.63
N CYS A 22 -14.12 21.84 23.79
CA CYS A 22 -13.59 22.84 22.84
C CYS A 22 -12.69 23.80 23.64
N ALA A 23 -11.48 23.38 23.97
CA ALA A 23 -10.36 24.27 24.33
C ALA A 23 -9.11 23.41 24.51
N ASN A 24 -8.30 23.29 23.46
CA ASN A 24 -6.84 23.13 23.50
C ASN A 24 -6.31 23.17 22.06
N THR A 25 -6.36 24.36 21.46
CA THR A 25 -5.59 24.72 20.27
C THR A 25 -4.57 25.78 20.69
N GLU A 26 -3.59 25.37 21.49
CA GLU A 26 -2.41 26.17 21.83
C GLU A 26 -1.22 25.23 21.67
N GLY A 27 -0.39 25.43 20.65
CA GLY A 27 0.92 24.75 20.56
C GLY A 27 1.12 23.78 19.40
N LEU A 28 0.79 24.17 18.17
CA LEU A 28 1.55 23.70 17.01
C LEU A 28 2.52 24.81 16.61
N SER A 29 3.67 24.86 17.29
CA SER A 29 4.80 25.65 16.82
C SER A 29 5.30 25.03 15.51
N ASP A 30 5.22 25.81 14.44
CA ASP A 30 5.99 25.71 13.20
C ASP A 30 6.68 24.36 12.97
N ALA A 31 5.87 23.36 12.57
CA ALA A 31 6.43 22.25 11.83
C ALA A 31 6.90 22.84 10.50
N ASP A 32 8.21 23.04 10.41
CA ASP A 32 8.97 23.26 9.19
C ASP A 32 8.58 22.16 8.19
N LEU A 33 7.53 22.42 7.42
CA LEU A 33 7.17 21.66 6.23
C LEU A 33 8.27 21.95 5.23
N GLY A 34 9.37 21.21 5.38
CA GLY A 34 10.49 21.22 4.47
C GLY A 34 9.94 21.20 3.05
N ALA A 35 10.22 22.29 2.33
CA ALA A 35 9.74 22.53 1.00
C ALA A 35 9.91 21.26 0.16
N GLY A 36 8.79 20.62 -0.15
CA GLY A 36 8.74 19.52 -1.10
C GLY A 36 9.39 20.02 -2.38
N GLY A 37 10.59 19.51 -2.65
CA GLY A 37 11.31 19.81 -3.88
C GLY A 37 10.39 19.56 -5.05
N ALA A 38 10.10 20.61 -5.81
CA ALA A 38 9.36 20.50 -7.04
C ALA A 38 9.97 19.37 -7.89
N PRO A 39 9.16 18.50 -8.53
CA PRO A 39 9.69 17.56 -9.49
C PRO A 39 10.41 18.38 -10.57
N GLY A 40 11.74 18.21 -10.64
CA GLY A 40 12.56 18.85 -11.64
C GLY A 40 11.98 18.54 -13.02
N ALA A 41 11.55 19.59 -13.71
CA ALA A 41 11.18 19.52 -15.11
C ALA A 41 12.40 19.00 -15.89
N GLY A 42 12.39 17.71 -16.21
CA GLY A 42 13.37 17.11 -17.10
C GLY A 42 13.25 17.79 -18.44
N ALA A 43 14.27 18.59 -18.79
CA ALA A 43 14.42 19.18 -20.11
C ALA A 43 14.33 18.08 -21.17
N GLY A 44 13.50 18.32 -22.18
CA GLY A 44 13.33 17.45 -23.32
C GLY A 44 14.66 17.18 -24.00
N GLY A 45 15.02 15.90 -24.10
CA GLY A 45 16.05 15.44 -25.01
C GLY A 45 15.52 15.56 -26.43
N GLU A 46 16.19 16.39 -27.23
CA GLU A 46 15.93 16.55 -28.65
C GLU A 46 16.11 15.21 -29.39
N GLY A 47 15.26 15.00 -30.40
CA GLY A 47 15.20 13.77 -31.18
C GLY A 47 16.50 13.49 -31.93
N GLY A 48 16.97 12.25 -31.81
CA GLY A 48 17.99 11.70 -32.70
C GLY A 48 17.38 11.34 -34.05
N GLU A 49 18.02 11.81 -35.11
CA GLU A 49 17.76 11.46 -36.51
C GLU A 49 17.78 9.93 -36.75
N PRO A 50 16.92 9.42 -37.65
CA PRO A 50 17.03 8.05 -38.14
C PRO A 50 18.23 7.96 -39.11
N GLY A 51 19.31 7.33 -38.66
CA GLY A 51 20.44 6.99 -39.51
C GLY A 51 20.11 5.80 -40.41
N GLU A 52 20.02 6.05 -41.72
CA GLU A 52 20.13 5.04 -42.77
C GLU A 52 21.55 4.48 -42.78
N GLY A 53 21.70 3.19 -42.51
CA GLY A 53 22.98 2.48 -42.54
C GLY A 53 22.90 1.34 -43.56
N GLU A 54 23.48 1.59 -44.73
CA GLU A 54 23.69 0.62 -45.80
C GLU A 54 24.65 -0.50 -45.38
N GLY A 55 24.56 -1.61 -46.11
CA GLY A 55 25.31 -2.84 -45.88
C GLY A 55 26.83 -2.71 -45.96
N GLY A 56 27.49 -3.67 -45.31
CA GLY A 56 28.93 -3.88 -45.39
C GLY A 56 29.24 -5.36 -45.19
N GLU A 57 30.14 -5.84 -46.04
CA GLU A 57 30.41 -7.23 -46.38
C GLU A 57 31.26 -7.98 -45.33
N ASN A 58 31.20 -9.31 -45.43
CA ASN A 58 32.18 -10.34 -45.03
C ASN A 58 33.49 -9.85 -44.39
N GLY A 59 33.73 -10.28 -43.14
CA GLY A 59 35.02 -10.18 -42.46
C GLY A 59 35.37 -11.50 -41.76
N GLU A 60 36.39 -12.18 -42.28
CA GLU A 60 36.98 -13.41 -41.76
C GLU A 60 37.77 -13.17 -40.45
N GLY A 61 37.76 -14.19 -39.58
CA GLY A 61 38.88 -14.59 -38.72
C GLY A 61 39.48 -13.58 -37.73
N GLY A 62 39.10 -13.67 -36.46
CA GLY A 62 39.76 -12.98 -35.34
C GLY A 62 40.09 -13.93 -34.17
N GLN A 63 41.39 -14.14 -33.97
CA GLN A 63 42.18 -14.62 -32.82
C GLN A 63 41.49 -15.16 -31.54
N PRO A 64 41.99 -16.28 -30.95
CA PRO A 64 41.72 -16.64 -29.55
C PRO A 64 42.26 -15.54 -28.63
N GLY A 65 41.39 -14.89 -27.87
CA GLY A 65 41.77 -13.90 -26.88
C GLY A 65 42.42 -14.55 -25.66
N ASP A 66 43.60 -14.05 -25.29
CA ASP A 66 44.31 -14.38 -24.05
C ASP A 66 43.41 -14.11 -22.83
N GLY A 67 43.50 -15.02 -21.86
CA GLY A 67 42.66 -15.07 -20.67
C GLY A 67 42.62 -13.75 -19.92
N GLY A 68 41.42 -13.18 -19.82
CA GLY A 68 41.15 -12.02 -18.98
C GLY A 68 41.43 -12.35 -17.52
N GLU A 69 42.32 -11.57 -16.92
CA GLU A 69 42.56 -11.53 -15.49
C GLU A 69 41.23 -11.35 -14.76
N GLY A 70 40.94 -12.28 -13.85
CA GLY A 70 39.72 -12.26 -13.05
C GLY A 70 39.63 -10.93 -12.31
N GLY A 71 38.72 -10.08 -12.75
CA GLY A 71 38.39 -8.82 -12.07
C GLY A 71 38.08 -9.14 -10.63
N GLU A 72 38.83 -8.48 -9.74
CA GLU A 72 38.62 -8.54 -8.29
C GLU A 72 37.12 -8.44 -8.02
N ALA A 73 36.60 -9.29 -7.15
CA ALA A 73 35.24 -9.21 -6.62
C ALA A 73 35.13 -7.88 -5.85
N GLY A 74 34.95 -6.81 -6.62
CA GLY A 74 34.97 -5.44 -6.18
C GLY A 74 33.81 -5.21 -5.25
N TYR A 75 34.11 -4.47 -4.20
CA TYR A 75 33.18 -3.81 -3.30
C TYR A 75 31.82 -3.50 -3.97
N PRO A 76 30.69 -3.62 -3.25
CA PRO A 76 29.38 -3.28 -3.79
C PRO A 76 29.50 -1.93 -4.48
N ALA A 77 29.20 -1.92 -5.79
CA ALA A 77 29.44 -0.78 -6.65
C ALA A 77 28.91 0.46 -5.94
N GLU A 78 29.78 1.45 -5.69
CA GLU A 78 29.32 2.71 -5.12
C GLU A 78 28.12 3.17 -5.95
N CYS A 79 27.02 3.47 -5.26
CA CYS A 79 25.81 3.86 -5.97
C CYS A 79 26.03 5.24 -6.60
N THR A 80 26.49 5.23 -7.85
CA THR A 80 26.60 6.42 -8.68
C THR A 80 25.29 6.62 -9.43
N ALA A 81 24.99 7.88 -9.75
CA ALA A 81 23.83 8.23 -10.57
C ALA A 81 23.85 7.56 -11.97
N GLU A 82 25.02 7.14 -12.44
CA GLU A 82 25.17 6.41 -13.69
C GLU A 82 24.76 4.93 -13.54
N ASN A 83 25.20 4.27 -12.47
CA ASN A 83 24.85 2.87 -12.18
C ASN A 83 23.37 2.70 -11.89
N SER A 84 22.74 3.67 -11.20
CA SER A 84 21.30 3.59 -10.90
C SER A 84 20.40 3.76 -12.13
N ARG A 85 20.87 4.47 -13.15
CA ARG A 85 20.10 4.76 -14.37
C ARG A 85 20.29 3.73 -15.48
N ARG A 86 21.48 3.12 -15.59
CA ARG A 86 21.80 2.21 -16.72
C ARG A 86 21.23 0.79 -16.55
N GLY A 87 20.57 0.47 -15.44
CA GLY A 87 19.91 -0.82 -15.25
C GLY A 87 20.85 -2.02 -15.15
N GLY A 88 22.14 -1.77 -14.90
CA GLY A 88 23.12 -2.83 -14.71
C GLY A 88 23.10 -3.42 -13.30
N ASP A 89 22.65 -2.65 -12.30
CA ASP A 89 22.68 -3.03 -10.90
C ASP A 89 21.24 -3.25 -10.36
N PRO A 90 20.84 -4.50 -10.07
CA PRO A 90 19.51 -4.80 -9.54
C PRO A 90 19.27 -4.25 -8.12
N ASP A 91 20.33 -3.91 -7.37
CA ASP A 91 20.24 -3.38 -6.00
C ASP A 91 20.20 -1.85 -5.95
N ASN A 92 20.35 -1.17 -7.09
CA ASN A 92 20.38 0.29 -7.19
C ASN A 92 19.44 0.81 -8.29
N CYS A 93 18.33 0.13 -8.57
CA CYS A 93 17.49 0.45 -9.72
C CYS A 93 16.74 1.78 -9.58
N GLY A 94 17.07 2.76 -10.42
CA GLY A 94 16.48 4.10 -10.41
C GLY A 94 17.04 5.00 -9.31
N VAL A 95 17.16 4.48 -8.08
CA VAL A 95 17.80 5.13 -6.93
C VAL A 95 18.63 4.15 -6.12
N CYS A 96 19.55 4.68 -5.30
CA CYS A 96 20.44 3.87 -4.49
C CYS A 96 19.71 3.01 -3.45
N GLY A 97 20.10 1.75 -3.32
CA GLY A 97 19.49 0.79 -2.40
C GLY A 97 18.09 0.33 -2.80
N HIS A 98 17.63 0.64 -4.02
CA HIS A 98 16.35 0.20 -4.52
C HIS A 98 16.48 -1.14 -5.24
N THR A 99 16.09 -2.21 -4.55
CA THR A 99 16.07 -3.55 -5.13
C THR A 99 14.77 -3.78 -5.90
N CYS A 100 14.85 -4.42 -7.07
CA CYS A 100 13.66 -4.78 -7.85
C CYS A 100 12.94 -6.05 -7.37
N LEU A 101 13.18 -6.49 -6.13
CA LEU A 101 12.60 -7.72 -5.56
C LEU A 101 12.82 -8.97 -6.45
N GLY A 102 13.96 -9.03 -7.16
CA GLY A 102 14.27 -10.08 -8.13
C GLY A 102 13.88 -9.77 -9.59
N GLY A 103 13.27 -8.61 -9.86
CA GLY A 103 12.98 -8.12 -11.20
C GLY A 103 14.20 -7.56 -11.93
N THR A 104 14.13 -7.53 -13.25
CA THR A 104 15.16 -6.86 -14.07
C THR A 104 15.04 -5.35 -13.92
N CYS A 105 16.15 -4.64 -13.72
CA CYS A 105 16.18 -3.19 -13.84
C CYS A 105 16.40 -2.80 -15.32
N VAL A 106 15.44 -2.12 -15.93
CA VAL A 106 15.56 -1.66 -17.34
C VAL A 106 15.43 -0.15 -17.36
N LYS A 107 16.50 0.53 -17.80
CA LYS A 107 16.56 2.01 -17.89
C LYS A 107 16.20 2.72 -16.58
N GLY A 108 16.63 2.15 -15.44
CA GLY A 108 16.34 2.69 -14.10
C GLY A 108 14.93 2.44 -13.60
N ALA A 109 14.17 1.51 -14.21
CA ALA A 109 12.85 1.10 -13.74
C ALA A 109 12.77 -0.43 -13.57
N CYS A 110 12.24 -0.86 -12.44
CA CYS A 110 11.99 -2.27 -12.17
C CYS A 110 10.93 -2.82 -13.12
N GLN A 111 11.25 -3.93 -13.78
CA GLN A 111 10.26 -4.68 -14.56
C GLN A 111 9.29 -5.40 -13.62
N PRO A 112 8.00 -5.54 -14.00
CA PRO A 112 7.05 -6.30 -13.23
C PRO A 112 7.52 -7.75 -13.03
N ILE A 113 7.48 -8.23 -11.80
CA ILE A 113 7.69 -9.63 -11.46
C ILE A 113 6.38 -10.32 -11.13
N LYS A 114 6.32 -11.60 -11.44
CA LYS A 114 5.21 -12.44 -11.04
C LYS A 114 5.55 -13.07 -9.69
N ILE A 115 4.96 -12.55 -8.62
CA ILE A 115 5.20 -13.05 -7.25
C ILE A 115 4.45 -14.37 -7.03
N ARG A 116 3.23 -14.50 -7.57
CA ARG A 116 2.40 -15.70 -7.40
C ARG A 116 1.46 -15.94 -8.59
N SER A 117 1.15 -17.20 -8.90
CA SER A 117 0.26 -17.58 -10.02
C SER A 117 -1.08 -18.16 -9.59
N ASP A 118 -1.14 -18.74 -8.40
CA ASP A 118 -2.30 -19.37 -7.78
C ASP A 118 -3.04 -18.43 -6.81
N PHE A 119 -2.81 -17.13 -6.94
CA PHE A 119 -3.44 -16.13 -6.08
C PHE A 119 -4.97 -16.16 -6.29
N PRO A 120 -5.77 -16.16 -5.21
CA PRO A 120 -7.21 -16.00 -5.36
C PRO A 120 -7.51 -14.69 -6.10
N LYS A 121 -8.65 -14.59 -6.79
CA LYS A 121 -9.08 -13.38 -7.51
C LYS A 121 -9.44 -12.24 -6.53
N SER A 122 -8.47 -11.82 -5.72
CA SER A 122 -8.63 -10.75 -4.77
C SER A 122 -8.99 -9.49 -5.52
N THR A 123 -10.01 -8.82 -5.01
CA THR A 123 -10.46 -7.56 -5.56
C THR A 123 -9.68 -6.39 -4.99
N GLN A 124 -8.88 -6.62 -3.94
CA GLN A 124 -8.16 -5.54 -3.28
C GLN A 124 -6.90 -6.03 -2.59
N VAL A 125 -5.82 -5.31 -2.85
CA VAL A 125 -4.49 -5.54 -2.32
C VAL A 125 -3.94 -4.21 -1.83
N VAL A 126 -3.32 -4.23 -0.66
CA VAL A 126 -2.57 -3.10 -0.09
C VAL A 126 -1.22 -3.60 0.36
N VAL A 127 -0.20 -2.75 0.25
CA VAL A 127 1.20 -3.12 0.46
C VAL A 127 1.82 -2.13 1.43
N ASP A 128 2.63 -2.63 2.36
CA ASP A 128 3.47 -1.81 3.23
C ASP A 128 4.97 -2.05 2.95
N GLU A 129 5.83 -1.68 3.89
CA GLU A 129 7.28 -1.85 3.76
C GLU A 129 7.72 -3.32 3.55
N SER A 130 7.01 -4.30 4.11
CA SER A 130 7.45 -5.70 4.18
C SER A 130 6.38 -6.73 3.79
N LEU A 131 5.11 -6.35 3.86
CA LEU A 131 3.96 -7.24 3.78
C LEU A 131 2.98 -6.76 2.71
N ILE A 132 2.30 -7.74 2.13
CA ILE A 132 1.12 -7.54 1.31
C ILE A 132 -0.07 -8.01 2.12
N TYR A 133 -1.15 -7.23 2.12
CA TYR A 133 -2.42 -7.58 2.71
C TYR A 133 -3.48 -7.61 1.62
N TYR A 134 -4.39 -8.56 1.71
CA TYR A 134 -5.40 -8.74 0.69
C TYR A 134 -6.68 -9.32 1.25
N VAL A 135 -7.76 -9.09 0.50
CA VAL A 135 -9.08 -9.65 0.79
C VAL A 135 -9.29 -10.91 -0.05
N HIS A 136 -9.58 -12.04 0.60
CA HIS A 136 -9.98 -13.23 -0.13
C HIS A 136 -11.47 -13.13 -0.53
N PRO A 137 -11.81 -13.10 -1.83
CA PRO A 137 -13.15 -12.73 -2.31
C PRO A 137 -14.23 -13.75 -1.93
N THR A 138 -13.90 -15.04 -1.97
CA THR A 138 -14.86 -16.13 -1.73
C THR A 138 -14.99 -16.43 -0.24
N SER A 139 -13.86 -16.65 0.43
CA SER A 139 -13.80 -17.02 1.84
C SER A 139 -13.88 -15.86 2.83
N ARG A 140 -13.99 -14.60 2.37
CA ARG A 140 -14.27 -13.40 3.20
C ARG A 140 -13.34 -13.22 4.40
N TYR A 141 -12.04 -13.35 4.16
CA TYR A 141 -11.02 -13.09 5.18
C TYR A 141 -9.99 -12.07 4.69
N ILE A 142 -9.31 -11.44 5.65
CA ILE A 142 -8.07 -10.68 5.40
C ILE A 142 -6.91 -11.61 5.72
N ALA A 143 -5.96 -11.67 4.80
CA ALA A 143 -4.69 -12.34 5.04
C ALA A 143 -3.52 -11.40 4.69
N ARG A 144 -2.35 -11.76 5.22
CA ARG A 144 -1.08 -11.11 4.89
C ARG A 144 -0.01 -12.12 4.57
N GLY A 145 0.99 -11.69 3.82
CA GLY A 145 2.21 -12.47 3.58
C GLY A 145 3.39 -11.57 3.19
N PRO A 146 4.62 -12.09 3.20
CA PRO A 146 5.79 -11.32 2.78
C PRO A 146 5.66 -10.86 1.33
N LYS A 147 6.01 -9.60 1.05
CA LYS A 147 5.80 -8.99 -0.28
C LYS A 147 6.62 -9.60 -1.40
N ASP A 148 7.70 -10.30 -1.07
CA ASP A 148 8.66 -10.88 -2.00
C ASP A 148 8.31 -12.33 -2.37
N THR A 149 7.64 -13.07 -1.48
CA THR A 149 7.40 -14.50 -1.63
C THR A 149 5.91 -14.87 -1.68
N LEU A 150 5.07 -14.25 -0.83
CA LEU A 150 3.67 -14.66 -0.61
C LEU A 150 3.50 -16.18 -0.38
N GLU A 151 4.54 -16.85 0.15
CA GLU A 151 4.56 -18.31 0.29
C GLU A 151 3.70 -18.82 1.46
N VAL A 152 3.54 -18.01 2.50
CA VAL A 152 2.71 -18.33 3.66
C VAL A 152 1.74 -17.17 3.90
N ASP A 153 0.47 -17.44 3.62
CA ASP A 153 -0.61 -16.51 3.91
C ASP A 153 -1.06 -16.72 5.36
N GLU A 154 -0.80 -15.74 6.21
CA GLU A 154 -1.38 -15.70 7.55
C GLU A 154 -2.78 -15.11 7.47
N LYS A 155 -3.79 -15.90 7.84
CA LYS A 155 -5.17 -15.40 7.99
C LYS A 155 -5.26 -14.56 9.26
N LEU A 156 -5.62 -13.28 9.11
CA LEU A 156 -5.73 -12.33 10.22
C LEU A 156 -7.15 -12.20 10.75
N VAL A 157 -8.12 -12.05 9.83
CA VAL A 157 -9.51 -11.75 10.16
C VAL A 157 -10.41 -12.71 9.42
N ASP A 158 -11.34 -13.35 10.12
CA ASP A 158 -12.46 -14.08 9.53
C ASP A 158 -13.74 -13.26 9.70
N ASP A 159 -14.19 -12.59 8.64
CA ASP A 159 -15.35 -11.71 8.72
C ASP A 159 -16.26 -11.94 7.53
N GLU A 160 -17.32 -12.73 7.72
CA GLU A 160 -18.28 -13.08 6.66
C GLU A 160 -18.95 -11.84 6.03
N THR A 161 -18.96 -10.72 6.74
CA THR A 161 -19.56 -9.48 6.27
C THR A 161 -18.61 -8.68 5.35
N LEU A 162 -17.32 -9.00 5.38
CA LEU A 162 -16.23 -8.26 4.77
C LEU A 162 -16.47 -7.95 3.29
N LYS A 163 -16.34 -6.65 3.00
CA LYS A 163 -16.41 -6.08 1.65
C LYS A 163 -15.01 -5.77 1.13
N GLN A 164 -14.96 -5.38 -0.14
CA GLN A 164 -13.74 -5.22 -0.92
C GLN A 164 -12.98 -3.93 -0.59
N ASP A 165 -13.11 -3.44 0.63
CA ASP A 165 -12.54 -2.19 1.09
C ASP A 165 -11.62 -2.45 2.29
N LEU A 166 -10.33 -2.26 2.08
CA LEU A 166 -9.18 -2.55 2.93
C LEU A 166 -8.19 -1.40 2.75
N ALA A 167 -7.63 -0.92 3.85
CA ALA A 167 -6.61 0.11 3.85
C ALA A 167 -5.75 -0.02 5.11
N ILE A 168 -4.53 0.51 5.06
CA ILE A 168 -3.57 0.40 6.18
C ILE A 168 -2.97 1.78 6.47
N PRO A 169 -3.71 2.68 7.11
CA PRO A 169 -3.12 3.89 7.65
C PRO A 169 -2.25 3.55 8.85
N ASN A 170 -1.00 4.00 8.82
CA ASN A 170 -0.08 3.88 9.95
C ASN A 170 0.04 2.41 10.42
N ASP A 171 -0.23 2.14 11.70
CA ASP A 171 -0.15 0.82 12.33
C ASP A 171 -1.51 0.13 12.48
N VAL A 172 -2.51 0.49 11.68
CA VAL A 172 -3.86 -0.08 11.76
C VAL A 172 -4.31 -0.59 10.40
N ILE A 173 -4.92 -1.78 10.39
CA ILE A 173 -5.65 -2.35 9.25
C ILE A 173 -7.11 -1.94 9.41
N LEU A 174 -7.65 -1.22 8.43
CA LEU A 174 -9.04 -0.82 8.37
C LEU A 174 -9.74 -1.55 7.24
N TRP A 175 -10.96 -2.02 7.49
CA TRP A 175 -11.81 -2.57 6.45
C TRP A 175 -13.27 -2.28 6.65
N ARG A 176 -14.02 -2.32 5.55
CA ARG A 176 -15.47 -2.23 5.59
C ARG A 176 -16.08 -3.61 5.86
N SER A 177 -16.64 -3.77 7.04
CA SER A 177 -17.38 -4.97 7.44
C SER A 177 -18.83 -4.90 6.95
N SER A 178 -19.48 -3.74 7.01
CA SER A 178 -20.84 -3.57 6.50
C SER A 178 -21.02 -2.21 5.83
N PRO A 179 -22.15 -1.92 5.18
CA PRO A 179 -22.44 -0.57 4.64
C PRO A 179 -22.44 0.56 5.69
N GLN A 180 -22.30 0.23 6.97
CA GLN A 180 -22.36 1.19 8.07
C GLN A 180 -21.17 1.07 9.04
N VAL A 181 -20.38 0.01 8.94
CA VAL A 181 -19.35 -0.32 9.95
C VAL A 181 -17.98 -0.46 9.29
N VAL A 182 -17.05 0.36 9.75
CA VAL A 182 -15.61 0.18 9.55
C VAL A 182 -15.04 -0.49 10.78
N LYS A 183 -14.34 -1.59 10.57
CA LYS A 183 -13.60 -2.28 11.61
C LYS A 183 -12.11 -1.97 11.49
N GLN A 184 -11.41 -2.20 12.59
CA GLN A 184 -9.98 -2.04 12.70
C GLN A 184 -9.31 -3.20 13.42
N LEU A 185 -8.05 -3.42 13.07
CA LEU A 185 -7.14 -4.35 13.72
C LEU A 185 -5.72 -3.76 13.71
N PRO A 186 -4.93 -3.85 14.80
CA PRO A 186 -3.53 -3.45 14.76
C PRO A 186 -2.73 -4.21 13.69
N LYS A 187 -1.83 -3.53 12.98
CA LYS A 187 -1.05 -4.10 11.87
C LYS A 187 -0.20 -5.31 12.28
N GLY A 188 0.26 -5.32 13.53
CA GLY A 188 1.04 -6.40 14.15
C GLY A 188 0.22 -7.40 14.96
N ALA A 189 -1.12 -7.35 14.88
CA ALA A 189 -1.95 -8.35 15.55
C ALA A 189 -1.61 -9.76 15.04
N GLU A 190 -1.60 -10.72 15.97
CA GLU A 190 -1.56 -12.14 15.67
C GLU A 190 -2.91 -12.59 15.09
N ALA A 191 -2.95 -13.76 14.47
CA ALA A 191 -4.20 -14.42 14.11
C ALA A 191 -5.14 -14.51 15.34
N GLU A 192 -6.46 -14.41 15.11
CA GLU A 192 -7.52 -14.51 16.13
C GLU A 192 -7.72 -13.31 17.06
N VAL A 193 -6.96 -12.22 16.90
CA VAL A 193 -7.27 -10.97 17.60
C VAL A 193 -8.60 -10.43 17.09
N GLU A 194 -9.57 -10.29 17.98
CA GLU A 194 -10.91 -9.78 17.65
C GLU A 194 -10.85 -8.34 17.13
N PRO A 195 -11.37 -8.08 15.93
CA PRO A 195 -11.54 -6.74 15.40
C PRO A 195 -12.36 -5.81 16.30
N THR A 196 -12.02 -4.53 16.31
CA THR A 196 -12.84 -3.49 16.98
C THR A 196 -13.55 -2.62 15.95
N THR A 197 -14.68 -2.02 16.33
CA THR A 197 -15.37 -1.03 15.48
C THR A 197 -14.61 0.29 15.55
N ALA A 198 -14.09 0.75 14.41
CA ALA A 198 -13.40 2.03 14.29
C ALA A 198 -14.39 3.18 14.09
N LEU A 199 -15.41 2.94 13.27
CA LEU A 199 -16.38 3.95 12.88
C LEU A 199 -17.72 3.30 12.53
N GLU A 200 -18.79 3.85 13.09
CA GLU A 200 -20.16 3.60 12.65
C GLU A 200 -20.68 4.84 11.96
N ILE A 201 -21.20 4.67 10.75
CA ILE A 201 -21.90 5.74 10.03
C ILE A 201 -23.24 5.24 9.53
N ASP A 202 -24.18 6.17 9.40
CA ASP A 202 -25.53 5.81 9.00
C ASP A 202 -25.59 5.22 7.59
N PHE A 203 -24.73 5.64 6.65
CA PHE A 203 -24.67 5.08 5.29
C PHE A 203 -23.36 5.37 4.53
N PHE A 204 -22.60 4.34 4.16
CA PHE A 204 -21.50 4.44 3.20
C PHE A 204 -22.00 4.48 1.74
N GLY A 205 -21.34 5.30 0.92
CA GLY A 205 -21.23 5.14 -0.52
C GLY A 205 -20.26 4.00 -0.87
N PRO A 206 -20.07 3.70 -2.17
CA PRO A 206 -19.42 2.46 -2.60
C PRO A 206 -17.94 2.36 -2.22
N GLU A 207 -17.25 3.47 -1.95
CA GLU A 207 -15.79 3.48 -1.86
C GLU A 207 -15.28 4.21 -0.61
N ILE A 208 -14.18 3.70 -0.04
CA ILE A 208 -13.34 4.41 0.93
C ILE A 208 -11.97 4.67 0.30
N SER A 209 -11.34 5.78 0.69
CA SER A 209 -9.94 6.09 0.40
C SER A 209 -9.27 6.55 1.69
N ILE A 210 -7.99 6.29 1.86
CA ILE A 210 -7.26 6.64 3.10
C ILE A 210 -5.92 7.25 2.74
N ASP A 211 -5.52 8.27 3.50
CA ASP A 211 -4.17 8.82 3.51
C ASP A 211 -3.65 8.93 4.97
N PRO A 212 -2.41 9.39 5.19
CA PRO A 212 -1.88 9.54 6.56
C PRO A 212 -2.67 10.50 7.47
N THR A 213 -3.51 11.37 6.91
CA THR A 213 -4.29 12.39 7.63
C THR A 213 -5.72 11.94 7.96
N GLY A 214 -6.26 10.96 7.24
CA GLY A 214 -7.57 10.42 7.59
C GLY A 214 -8.20 9.43 6.61
N LEU A 215 -9.41 9.03 6.98
CA LEU A 215 -10.31 8.18 6.18
C LEU A 215 -11.27 9.08 5.42
N TYR A 216 -11.34 8.88 4.11
CA TYR A 216 -12.24 9.59 3.20
C TYR A 216 -13.26 8.61 2.64
N PHE A 217 -14.50 9.06 2.54
CA PHE A 217 -15.55 8.25 1.95
C PHE A 217 -16.62 9.12 1.31
N THR A 218 -17.34 8.54 0.37
CA THR A 218 -18.57 9.11 -0.17
C THR A 218 -19.75 8.61 0.64
N THR A 219 -20.79 9.42 0.81
CA THR A 219 -22.10 8.99 1.33
C THR A 219 -23.05 8.67 0.18
N GLN A 220 -24.21 8.07 0.47
CA GLN A 220 -25.26 7.89 -0.55
C GLN A 220 -25.81 9.21 -1.10
N SER A 221 -25.72 10.30 -0.34
CA SER A 221 -26.08 11.64 -0.82
C SER A 221 -25.01 12.25 -1.73
N GLY A 222 -23.89 11.55 -1.96
CA GLY A 222 -22.75 12.04 -2.73
C GLY A 222 -21.87 13.03 -1.98
N ALA A 223 -22.05 13.17 -0.66
CA ALA A 223 -21.17 14.00 0.15
C ALA A 223 -19.81 13.30 0.33
N PHE A 224 -18.73 14.08 0.24
CA PHE A 224 -17.41 13.64 0.64
C PHE A 224 -17.24 13.92 2.13
N VAL A 225 -16.90 12.89 2.90
CA VAL A 225 -16.67 13.00 4.33
C VAL A 225 -15.23 12.58 4.61
N ALA A 226 -14.54 13.39 5.39
CA ALA A 226 -13.25 13.07 5.97
C ALA A 226 -13.46 12.79 7.47
N ALA A 227 -13.13 11.59 7.91
CA ALA A 227 -12.96 11.27 9.32
C ALA A 227 -11.47 11.42 9.63
N PRO A 228 -11.06 12.45 10.40
CA PRO A 228 -9.66 12.63 10.75
C PRO A 228 -9.14 11.37 11.45
N GLY A 229 -7.96 10.92 11.05
CA GLY A 229 -7.29 9.80 11.70
C GLY A 229 -6.96 10.20 13.12
N GLY A 230 -7.79 9.81 14.09
CA GLY A 230 -7.40 9.85 15.48
C GLY A 230 -6.12 9.02 15.61
N SER A 231 -5.12 9.55 16.30
CA SER A 231 -4.00 8.75 16.79
C SER A 231 -4.60 7.69 17.72
N ALA A 232 -4.97 6.53 17.17
CA ALA A 232 -5.51 5.42 17.92
C ALA A 232 -4.41 4.77 18.76
#